data_AF-A0A7X9GJF7-F1
#
_entry.id   AF-A0A7X9GJF7-F1
#
_cell.length_a   1.000
_cell.length_b   1.000
_cell.length_c   1.000
_cell.angle_alpha   90.00
_cell.angle_beta   90.00
_cell.angle_gamma   90.00
#
_symmetry.space_group_name_H-M   'P 1'
#
loop_
_entity.id
_entity.type
_entity.pdbx_description
1 polymer ?
#
loop_
_entity_poly.entity_id
_entity_poly.type
_entity_poly.pdbx_seq_one_letter_code
_entity_poly.pdbx_strand_id
1 'polypeptide(L)'
;MNEGDLRKFIEFTKTLLTQLHGNTDYAWFFKSFNLEVVNNFFQNTSYNNGLDKFQSITKSDIGRIKAYLNFIDKKAYNYGKVFYQNISDNNLKAELIKDFKEMKIALKNDDIIEFGRRLSLQLENIFNFSLNSLDVHALISANYQQYQSVTPNWPNYKGNPFNFYNSFFSITKNKNQYEPVELSRVSFNTKSIFLSIHFNYQVNARNIKDIYFLRNKGSHRDQLSQNDQQTLNRIISDFDKNYSFYHKVLFDVVYGIPNIR
;
A
#
# COMPACT_ATOMS: atom_id res chain seq x y z
N MET A 1 21.16 17.78 12.70
CA MET A 1 20.07 18.37 13.51
C MET A 1 20.62 18.76 14.87
N ASN A 2 20.58 20.06 15.20
CA ASN A 2 21.09 20.58 16.48
C ASN A 2 20.10 20.27 17.63
N GLU A 3 20.50 20.54 18.88
CA GLU A 3 19.71 20.21 20.07
C GLU A 3 18.37 20.96 20.13
N GLY A 4 18.31 22.19 19.60
CA GLY A 4 17.10 23.00 19.52
C GLY A 4 16.08 22.44 18.52
N ASP A 5 16.54 22.05 17.34
CA ASP A 5 15.70 21.44 16.29
C ASP A 5 15.13 20.09 16.76
N LEU A 6 15.92 19.35 17.53
CA LEU A 6 15.50 18.07 18.09
C LEU A 6 14.42 18.22 19.17
N ARG A 7 14.53 19.23 20.05
CA ARG A 7 13.48 19.50 21.05
C ARG A 7 12.16 19.84 20.38
N LYS A 8 12.19 20.69 19.36
CA LYS A 8 11.01 21.05 18.55
C LYS A 8 10.40 19.82 17.86
N PHE A 9 11.24 18.94 17.32
CA PHE A 9 10.80 17.71 16.67
C PHE A 9 10.17 16.70 17.65
N ILE A 10 10.72 16.58 18.86
CA ILE A 10 10.16 15.73 19.93
C ILE A 10 8.82 16.29 20.42
N GLU A 11 8.71 17.60 20.62
CA GLU A 11 7.43 18.23 20.99
C GLU A 11 6.38 18.07 19.88
N PHE A 12 6.78 18.27 18.63
CA PHE A 12 5.92 18.03 17.47
C PHE A 12 5.41 16.59 17.43
N THR A 13 6.31 15.61 17.59
CA THR A 13 5.97 14.18 17.59
C THR A 13 5.03 13.82 18.74
N LYS A 14 5.26 14.37 19.95
CA LYS A 14 4.37 14.16 21.10
C LYS A 14 2.99 14.77 20.89
N THR A 15 2.94 15.97 20.33
CA THR A 15 1.68 16.67 20.03
C THR A 15 0.88 15.91 18.99
N LEU A 16 1.55 15.47 17.92
CA LEU A 16 0.97 14.65 16.87
C LEU A 16 0.44 13.32 17.41
N LEU A 17 1.23 12.58 18.19
CA LEU A 17 0.81 11.31 18.79
C LEU A 17 -0.38 11.48 19.74
N THR A 18 -0.44 12.59 20.48
CA THR A 18 -1.55 12.90 21.38
C THR A 18 -2.82 13.27 20.61
N GLN A 19 -2.69 14.01 19.51
CA GLN A 19 -3.81 14.36 18.62
C GLN A 19 -4.37 13.16 17.86
N LEU A 20 -3.51 12.18 17.53
CA LEU A 20 -3.91 10.95 16.85
C LEU A 20 -4.48 9.90 17.82
N HIS A 21 -4.18 10.00 19.12
CA HIS A 21 -4.65 9.07 20.13
C HIS A 21 -6.18 9.17 20.33
N GLY A 22 -6.90 8.09 20.00
CA GLY A 22 -8.36 8.05 20.03
C GLY A 22 -9.04 8.25 18.67
N ASN A 23 -8.28 8.55 17.62
CA ASN A 23 -8.80 8.58 16.25
C ASN A 23 -8.80 7.16 15.64
N THR A 24 -9.98 6.67 15.25
CA THR A 24 -10.18 5.32 14.71
C THR A 24 -9.41 5.05 13.43
N ASP A 25 -9.11 6.09 12.62
CA ASP A 25 -8.38 5.96 11.36
C ASP A 25 -6.89 5.62 11.57
N TYR A 26 -6.38 5.89 12.77
CA TYR A 26 -5.00 5.63 13.17
C TYR A 26 -4.88 4.51 14.21
N ALA A 27 -5.98 3.83 14.54
CA ALA A 27 -6.00 2.75 15.52
C ALA A 27 -5.03 1.60 15.15
N TRP A 28 -4.82 1.34 13.85
CA TRP A 28 -3.85 0.35 13.36
C TRP A 28 -2.39 0.74 13.65
N PHE A 29 -2.08 2.04 13.55
CA PHE A 29 -0.77 2.59 13.88
C PHE A 29 -0.52 2.46 15.38
N PHE A 30 -1.50 2.82 16.23
CA PHE A 30 -1.40 2.64 17.69
C PHE A 30 -1.39 1.19 18.14
N LYS A 31 -2.10 0.27 17.48
CA LYS A 31 -2.08 -1.16 17.82
C LYS A 31 -0.72 -1.80 17.52
N SER A 32 -0.07 -1.35 16.44
CA SER A 32 1.31 -1.71 16.09
C SER A 32 2.33 -1.06 17.02
N PHE A 33 2.11 0.21 17.38
CA PHE A 33 2.94 0.98 18.33
C PHE A 33 2.86 0.42 19.77
N ASN A 34 1.66 0.01 20.23
CA ASN A 34 1.46 -0.56 21.57
C ASN A 34 2.12 -1.92 21.74
N LEU A 35 2.11 -2.79 20.72
CA LEU A 35 2.70 -4.14 20.83
C LEU A 35 4.23 -4.13 21.04
N GLU A 36 4.92 -3.09 20.57
CA GLU A 36 6.39 -2.97 20.68
C GLU A 36 6.84 -2.12 21.88
N VAL A 37 6.08 -1.06 22.23
CA VAL A 37 6.41 -0.17 23.38
C VAL A 37 5.94 -0.77 24.71
N VAL A 38 4.80 -1.43 24.79
CA VAL A 38 4.28 -1.97 26.07
C VAL A 38 5.14 -3.09 26.63
N ASN A 39 5.72 -3.92 25.75
CA ASN A 39 6.54 -5.05 26.20
C ASN A 39 7.95 -4.66 26.68
N ASN A 40 8.49 -3.50 26.28
CA ASN A 40 9.82 -3.06 26.71
C ASN A 40 9.82 -1.82 27.61
N PHE A 41 8.80 -0.97 27.56
CA PHE A 41 8.80 0.33 28.25
C PHE A 41 7.95 0.35 29.54
N PHE A 42 6.93 -0.50 29.66
CA PHE A 42 6.01 -0.50 30.80
C PHE A 42 6.20 -1.66 31.79
N GLN A 43 7.01 -2.67 31.47
CA GLN A 43 7.27 -3.80 32.38
C GLN A 43 8.36 -3.52 33.42
N ASN A 44 9.02 -2.35 33.38
CA ASN A 44 10.01 -1.95 34.37
C ASN A 44 9.71 -0.55 34.89
N THR A 45 8.70 -0.40 35.74
CA THR A 45 8.75 0.45 36.96
C THR A 45 7.38 0.49 37.64
N SER A 46 7.39 0.13 38.93
CA SER A 46 6.28 0.32 39.86
C SER A 46 5.86 1.78 39.91
N TYR A 47 4.57 2.03 39.66
CA TYR A 47 3.96 3.35 39.74
C TYR A 47 4.02 3.91 41.16
N ASN A 48 4.55 5.12 41.31
CA ASN A 48 4.23 6.01 42.42
C ASN A 48 3.96 7.43 41.89
N ASN A 49 2.99 8.07 42.54
CA ASN A 49 2.27 9.25 42.10
C ASN A 49 3.13 10.53 41.98
N GLY A 50 2.73 11.36 41.01
CA GLY A 50 2.85 12.82 41.07
C GLY A 50 4.25 13.40 40.88
N LEU A 51 4.62 13.69 39.63
CA LEU A 51 5.43 14.84 39.21
C LEU A 51 5.53 14.85 37.67
N ASP A 52 5.56 16.05 37.11
CA ASP A 52 5.53 16.36 35.69
C ASP A 52 6.67 15.63 34.93
N LYS A 53 6.32 14.59 34.17
CA LYS A 53 7.25 13.66 33.47
C LYS A 53 8.11 14.31 32.38
N PHE A 54 8.03 15.63 32.21
CA PHE A 54 8.60 16.35 31.06
C PHE A 54 9.85 17.18 31.35
N GLN A 55 10.27 17.32 32.61
CA GLN A 55 11.42 18.17 32.95
C GLN A 55 12.80 17.49 32.92
N SER A 56 12.90 16.18 32.70
CA SER A 56 14.19 15.47 32.75
C SER A 56 14.46 14.59 31.51
N ILE A 57 14.32 15.14 30.31
CA ILE A 57 14.80 14.45 29.09
C ILE A 57 16.33 14.60 29.03
N THR A 58 17.05 13.50 29.23
CA THR A 58 18.52 13.50 29.26
C THR A 58 19.11 13.30 27.85
N LYS A 59 20.41 13.61 27.66
CA LYS A 59 21.13 13.29 26.42
C LYS A 59 21.13 11.78 26.09
N SER A 60 21.02 10.92 27.10
CA SER A 60 20.87 9.47 26.92
C SER A 60 19.52 9.11 26.29
N ASP A 61 18.43 9.78 26.68
CA ASP A 61 17.10 9.52 26.13
C ASP A 61 16.97 10.02 24.68
N ILE A 62 17.63 11.13 24.37
CA ILE A 62 17.85 11.60 22.99
C ILE A 62 18.61 10.58 22.16
N GLY A 63 19.68 9.99 22.72
CA GLY A 63 20.45 8.92 22.08
C GLY A 63 19.59 7.68 21.82
N ARG A 64 18.74 7.27 22.78
CA ARG A 64 17.81 6.15 22.66
C ARG A 64 16.72 6.41 21.61
N ILE A 65 16.11 7.59 21.57
CA ILE A 65 15.10 7.95 20.56
C ILE A 65 15.72 7.98 19.17
N LYS A 66 16.91 8.57 19.01
CA LYS A 66 17.65 8.54 17.73
C LYS A 66 18.03 7.12 17.33
N ALA A 67 18.52 6.30 18.27
CA ALA A 67 18.83 4.90 18.02
C ALA A 67 17.57 4.09 17.67
N TYR A 68 16.42 4.42 18.26
CA TYR A 68 15.12 3.79 17.98
C TYR A 68 14.55 4.22 16.64
N LEU A 69 14.69 5.49 16.23
CA LEU A 69 14.35 5.97 14.90
C LEU A 69 15.28 5.38 13.82
N ASN A 70 16.60 5.35 14.08
CA ASN A 70 17.55 4.62 13.22
C ASN A 70 17.26 3.11 13.20
N PHE A 71 16.76 2.55 14.31
CA PHE A 71 16.30 1.17 14.39
C PHE A 71 15.01 0.99 13.61
N ILE A 72 14.06 1.92 13.60
CA ILE A 72 12.88 1.92 12.74
C ILE A 72 13.28 2.02 11.27
N ASP A 73 14.27 2.84 10.91
CA ASP A 73 14.78 2.94 9.54
C ASP A 73 15.56 1.69 9.08
N LYS A 74 16.41 1.13 9.95
CA LYS A 74 17.10 -0.15 9.71
C LYS A 74 16.14 -1.34 9.75
N LYS A 75 15.16 -1.32 10.64
CA LYS A 75 14.12 -2.35 10.70
C LYS A 75 13.12 -2.18 9.60
N ALA A 76 12.85 -1.02 9.01
CA ALA A 76 12.02 -0.91 7.81
C ALA A 76 12.61 -1.73 6.64
N TYR A 77 13.94 -1.87 6.59
CA TYR A 77 14.60 -2.80 5.65
C TYR A 77 14.39 -4.28 6.02
N ASN A 78 14.47 -4.64 7.31
CA ASN A 78 14.16 -6.00 7.77
C ASN A 78 12.65 -6.31 7.74
N TYR A 79 11.78 -5.32 7.94
CA TYR A 79 10.32 -5.38 7.83
C TYR A 79 9.93 -5.51 6.36
N GLY A 80 10.65 -4.88 5.42
CA GLY A 80 10.49 -5.18 3.99
C GLY A 80 10.83 -6.65 3.69
N LYS A 81 11.93 -7.18 4.24
CA LYS A 81 12.26 -8.62 4.11
C LYS A 81 11.22 -9.52 4.76
N VAL A 82 10.74 -9.19 5.96
CA VAL A 82 9.69 -9.93 6.69
C VAL A 82 8.32 -9.81 6.02
N PHE A 83 8.03 -8.66 5.39
CA PHE A 83 6.80 -8.43 4.66
C PHE A 83 6.69 -9.38 3.46
N TYR A 84 7.79 -9.59 2.72
CA TYR A 84 7.86 -10.55 1.63
C TYR A 84 8.32 -11.96 2.06
N GLN A 85 8.53 -12.22 3.37
CA GLN A 85 8.95 -13.56 3.82
C GLN A 85 7.90 -14.61 3.46
N ASN A 86 6.64 -14.24 3.65
CA ASN A 86 5.47 -15.06 3.39
C ASN A 86 5.03 -15.02 1.92
N ILE A 87 5.91 -14.67 0.98
CA ILE A 87 5.62 -14.87 -0.45
C ILE A 87 6.27 -16.18 -0.86
N SER A 88 5.45 -17.12 -1.34
CA SER A 88 5.87 -18.49 -1.63
C SER A 88 6.74 -18.57 -2.88
N ASP A 89 6.46 -17.77 -3.91
CA ASP A 89 7.26 -17.76 -5.13
C ASP A 89 8.51 -16.87 -5.02
N ASN A 90 9.68 -17.47 -5.24
CA ASN A 90 10.96 -16.79 -5.09
C ASN A 90 11.20 -15.71 -6.17
N ASN A 91 10.65 -15.86 -7.38
CA ASN A 91 10.83 -14.89 -8.46
C ASN A 91 10.00 -13.63 -8.20
N LEU A 92 8.71 -13.81 -7.87
CA LEU A 92 7.83 -12.72 -7.44
C LEU A 92 8.45 -12.00 -6.23
N LYS A 93 8.90 -12.74 -5.23
CA LYS A 93 9.55 -12.18 -4.04
C LYS A 93 10.77 -11.33 -4.40
N ALA A 94 11.61 -11.79 -5.33
CA ALA A 94 12.80 -11.06 -5.77
C ALA A 94 12.43 -9.74 -6.48
N GLU A 95 11.45 -9.76 -7.39
CA GLU A 95 10.97 -8.54 -8.07
C GLU A 95 10.34 -7.54 -7.09
N LEU A 96 9.53 -8.00 -6.13
CA LEU A 96 8.93 -7.12 -5.13
C LEU A 96 9.97 -6.48 -4.19
N ILE A 97 11.00 -7.24 -3.78
CA ILE A 97 12.11 -6.69 -3.00
C ILE A 97 12.89 -5.65 -3.79
N LYS A 98 13.09 -5.88 -5.10
CA LYS A 98 13.77 -4.94 -5.99
C LYS A 98 12.97 -3.64 -6.12
N ASP A 99 11.68 -3.70 -6.44
CA ASP A 99 10.83 -2.52 -6.53
C ASP A 99 10.70 -1.76 -5.19
N PHE A 100 10.69 -2.48 -4.07
CA PHE A 100 10.72 -1.86 -2.74
C PHE A 100 11.99 -1.04 -2.50
N LYS A 101 13.16 -1.50 -2.97
CA LYS A 101 14.40 -0.72 -2.88
C LYS A 101 14.31 0.57 -3.69
N GLU A 102 13.78 0.50 -4.90
CA GLU A 102 13.58 1.66 -5.78
C GLU A 102 12.59 2.67 -5.17
N MET A 103 11.50 2.19 -4.56
CA MET A 103 10.57 3.05 -3.81
C MET A 103 11.28 3.85 -2.71
N LYS A 104 12.21 3.23 -1.98
CA LYS A 104 12.97 3.93 -0.94
C LYS A 104 13.91 4.97 -1.52
N ILE A 105 14.51 4.71 -2.68
CA ILE A 105 15.36 5.68 -3.37
C ILE A 105 14.52 6.87 -3.82
N ALA A 106 13.37 6.62 -4.45
CA ALA A 106 12.44 7.66 -4.87
C ALA A 106 12.02 8.58 -3.71
N LEU A 107 11.66 8.00 -2.56
CA LEU A 107 11.30 8.78 -1.37
C LEU A 107 12.43 9.62 -0.81
N LYS A 108 13.66 9.11 -0.83
CA LYS A 108 14.83 9.89 -0.37
C LYS A 108 15.11 11.10 -1.27
N ASN A 109 14.65 11.05 -2.51
CA ASN A 109 14.83 12.10 -3.50
C ASN A 109 13.55 12.96 -3.66
N ASP A 110 12.57 12.81 -2.77
CA ASP A 110 11.25 13.46 -2.85
C ASP A 110 10.52 13.24 -4.19
N ASP A 111 10.80 12.12 -4.87
CA ASP A 111 10.21 11.75 -6.16
C ASP A 111 8.94 10.90 -5.94
N ILE A 112 7.83 11.59 -5.63
CA ILE A 112 6.51 10.97 -5.41
C ILE A 112 6.01 10.23 -6.66
N ILE A 113 6.37 10.71 -7.86
CA ILE A 113 5.93 10.11 -9.12
C ILE A 113 6.60 8.75 -9.28
N GLU A 114 7.92 8.67 -9.11
CA GLU A 114 8.64 7.40 -9.21
C GLU A 114 8.24 6.45 -8.07
N PHE A 115 8.02 6.97 -6.85
CA PHE A 115 7.47 6.16 -5.77
C PHE A 115 6.14 5.51 -6.17
N GLY A 116 5.18 6.30 -6.68
CA GLY A 116 3.88 5.80 -7.11
C GLY A 116 3.97 4.82 -8.27
N ARG A 117 4.89 5.05 -9.22
CA ARG A 117 5.17 4.11 -10.32
C ARG A 117 5.66 2.76 -9.82
N ARG A 118 6.64 2.75 -8.90
CA ARG A 118 7.17 1.51 -8.32
C ARG A 118 6.14 0.78 -7.47
N LEU A 119 5.32 1.51 -6.71
CA LEU A 119 4.19 0.94 -6.00
C LEU A 119 3.19 0.29 -6.97
N SER A 120 2.90 0.94 -8.10
CA SER A 120 2.05 0.35 -9.14
C SER A 120 2.66 -0.92 -9.75
N LEU A 121 3.98 -0.97 -9.96
CA LEU A 121 4.66 -2.17 -10.47
C LEU A 121 4.57 -3.33 -9.49
N GLN A 122 4.76 -3.07 -8.19
CA GLN A 122 4.57 -4.11 -7.18
C GLN A 122 3.17 -4.69 -7.18
N LEU A 123 2.16 -3.83 -7.19
CA LEU A 123 0.76 -4.26 -7.23
C LEU A 123 0.47 -5.05 -8.51
N GLU A 124 0.94 -4.58 -9.66
CA GLU A 124 0.76 -5.26 -10.94
C GLU A 124 1.44 -6.64 -10.98
N ASN A 125 2.65 -6.76 -10.41
CA ASN A 125 3.36 -8.04 -10.29
C ASN A 125 2.60 -9.03 -9.40
N ILE A 126 2.09 -8.58 -8.25
CA ILE A 126 1.24 -9.39 -7.37
C ILE A 126 -0.03 -9.83 -8.10
N PHE A 127 -0.70 -8.91 -8.80
CA PHE A 127 -1.92 -9.21 -9.52
C PHE A 127 -1.69 -10.21 -10.64
N ASN A 128 -0.67 -10.00 -11.48
CA ASN A 128 -0.35 -10.91 -12.57
C ASN A 128 0.03 -12.30 -12.08
N PHE A 129 0.85 -12.38 -11.04
CA PHE A 129 1.21 -13.67 -10.45
C PHE A 129 -0.04 -14.38 -9.89
N SER A 130 -0.86 -13.68 -9.11
CA SER A 130 -2.06 -14.26 -8.51
C SER A 130 -3.06 -14.76 -9.57
N LEU A 131 -3.30 -13.97 -10.62
CA LEU A 131 -4.18 -14.34 -11.73
C LEU A 131 -3.65 -15.53 -12.54
N ASN A 132 -2.33 -15.61 -12.75
CA ASN A 132 -1.70 -16.76 -13.37
C ASN A 132 -1.82 -18.02 -12.49
N SER A 133 -1.57 -17.89 -11.19
CA SER A 133 -1.71 -18.99 -10.22
C SER A 133 -3.14 -19.53 -10.14
N LEU A 134 -4.15 -18.70 -10.38
CA LEU A 134 -5.56 -19.11 -10.45
C LEU A 134 -5.96 -19.78 -11.77
N ASP A 135 -5.09 -19.75 -12.80
CA ASP A 135 -5.46 -19.97 -14.19
C ASP A 135 -6.77 -19.22 -14.53
N VAL A 136 -6.72 -17.89 -14.39
CA VAL A 136 -7.92 -17.05 -14.43
C VAL A 136 -8.75 -17.24 -15.71
N HIS A 137 -8.10 -17.56 -16.84
CA HIS A 137 -8.81 -17.81 -18.09
C HIS A 137 -9.61 -19.12 -18.02
N ALA A 138 -9.01 -20.21 -17.54
CA ALA A 138 -9.75 -21.46 -17.34
C ALA A 138 -10.86 -21.29 -16.30
N LEU A 139 -10.59 -20.58 -15.19
CA LEU A 139 -11.56 -20.28 -14.14
C LEU A 139 -12.79 -19.53 -14.68
N ILE A 140 -12.57 -18.45 -15.44
CA ILE A 140 -13.64 -17.64 -16.02
C ILE A 140 -14.39 -18.43 -17.10
N SER A 141 -13.67 -19.17 -17.95
CA SER A 141 -14.27 -19.98 -19.02
C SER A 141 -15.20 -21.07 -18.45
N ALA A 142 -14.75 -21.79 -17.42
CA ALA A 142 -15.52 -22.83 -16.75
C ALA A 142 -16.79 -22.28 -16.06
N ASN A 143 -16.80 -21.00 -15.68
CA ASN A 143 -17.88 -20.36 -14.94
C ASN A 143 -18.44 -19.15 -15.71
N TYR A 144 -18.61 -19.29 -17.02
CA TYR A 144 -19.00 -18.22 -17.93
C TYR A 144 -20.14 -17.33 -17.41
N GLN A 145 -21.30 -17.91 -17.10
CA GLN A 145 -22.49 -17.16 -16.67
C GLN A 145 -22.24 -16.31 -15.42
N GLN A 146 -21.49 -16.85 -14.46
CA GLN A 146 -21.12 -16.13 -13.24
C GLN A 146 -20.26 -14.91 -13.56
N TYR A 147 -19.24 -15.07 -14.41
CA TYR A 147 -18.25 -14.01 -14.68
C TYR A 147 -18.71 -12.96 -15.72
N GLN A 148 -19.88 -13.13 -16.32
CA GLN A 148 -20.50 -12.09 -17.16
C GLN A 148 -21.14 -10.97 -16.35
N SER A 149 -21.54 -11.23 -15.10
CA SER A 149 -22.27 -10.27 -14.28
C SER A 149 -21.94 -10.46 -12.80
N VAL A 150 -20.75 -10.03 -12.40
CA VAL A 150 -20.30 -10.14 -11.01
C VAL A 150 -20.61 -8.87 -10.24
N THR A 151 -21.50 -8.98 -9.26
CA THR A 151 -21.78 -7.91 -8.30
C THR A 151 -20.96 -8.14 -7.03
N PRO A 152 -20.05 -7.23 -6.64
CA PRO A 152 -19.34 -7.35 -5.38
C PRO A 152 -20.29 -7.25 -4.19
N ASN A 153 -20.07 -8.09 -3.18
CA ASN A 153 -20.78 -7.97 -1.90
C ASN A 153 -20.11 -6.94 -0.97
N TRP A 154 -19.93 -5.71 -1.46
CA TRP A 154 -19.37 -4.62 -0.67
C TRP A 154 -20.49 -3.76 -0.06
N PRO A 155 -20.40 -3.34 1.22
CA PRO A 155 -21.50 -2.70 1.94
C PRO A 155 -22.14 -1.48 1.25
N ASN A 156 -21.38 -0.78 0.40
CA ASN A 156 -21.80 0.46 -0.25
C ASN A 156 -21.78 0.40 -1.79
N TYR A 157 -21.64 -0.79 -2.39
CA TYR A 157 -21.61 -0.90 -3.84
C TYR A 157 -23.03 -0.80 -4.43
N LYS A 158 -23.25 0.27 -5.21
CA LYS A 158 -24.51 0.53 -5.95
C LYS A 158 -24.28 0.62 -7.47
N GLY A 159 -23.16 0.11 -7.95
CA GLY A 159 -22.76 0.17 -9.36
C GLY A 159 -23.34 -0.97 -10.20
N ASN A 160 -23.08 -0.91 -11.50
CA ASN A 160 -23.43 -1.99 -12.43
C ASN A 160 -22.49 -3.18 -12.27
N PRO A 161 -22.97 -4.43 -12.36
CA PRO A 161 -22.13 -5.62 -12.27
C PRO A 161 -20.93 -5.58 -13.23
N PHE A 162 -19.82 -6.18 -12.80
CA PHE A 162 -18.62 -6.30 -13.63
C PHE A 162 -18.75 -7.48 -14.58
N ASN A 163 -18.51 -7.21 -15.86
CA ASN A 163 -18.35 -8.25 -16.88
C ASN A 163 -16.86 -8.59 -17.03
N PHE A 164 -16.40 -9.55 -16.22
CA PHE A 164 -15.02 -10.01 -16.28
C PHE A 164 -14.76 -10.86 -17.51
N TYR A 165 -15.75 -11.58 -18.02
CA TYR A 165 -15.59 -12.33 -19.27
C TYR A 165 -15.13 -11.42 -20.41
N ASN A 166 -15.81 -10.30 -20.66
CA ASN A 166 -15.41 -9.33 -21.69
C ASN A 166 -14.10 -8.60 -21.39
N SER A 167 -13.60 -8.68 -20.15
CA SER A 167 -12.33 -8.07 -19.77
C SER A 167 -11.14 -9.01 -19.97
N PHE A 168 -11.36 -10.32 -19.84
CA PHE A 168 -10.32 -11.36 -19.96
C PHE A 168 -10.40 -12.14 -21.28
N PHE A 169 -11.45 -11.93 -22.08
CA PHE A 169 -11.63 -12.54 -23.39
C PHE A 169 -11.96 -11.48 -24.43
N SER A 170 -11.47 -11.70 -25.65
CA SER A 170 -11.79 -10.85 -26.81
C SER A 170 -12.25 -11.69 -27.98
N ILE A 171 -13.12 -11.14 -28.81
CA ILE A 171 -13.57 -11.82 -30.03
C ILE A 171 -12.53 -11.57 -31.12
N THR A 172 -11.94 -12.65 -31.65
CA THR A 172 -11.12 -12.51 -32.86
C THR A 172 -12.03 -12.29 -34.07
N LYS A 173 -11.77 -11.20 -34.81
CA LYS A 173 -12.54 -10.78 -35.99
C LYS A 173 -12.67 -11.86 -37.07
N ASN A 174 -11.77 -12.84 -37.06
CA ASN A 174 -11.66 -13.84 -38.12
C ASN A 174 -12.41 -15.14 -37.81
N LYS A 175 -12.71 -15.43 -36.53
CA LYS A 175 -13.29 -16.72 -36.10
C LYS A 175 -14.57 -16.62 -35.31
N ASN A 176 -14.99 -15.41 -34.90
CA ASN A 176 -16.10 -15.21 -33.96
C ASN A 176 -15.95 -16.08 -32.69
N GLN A 177 -14.70 -16.37 -32.30
CA GLN A 177 -14.36 -17.15 -31.12
C GLN A 177 -13.81 -16.22 -30.05
N TYR A 178 -14.18 -16.49 -28.80
CA TYR A 178 -13.60 -15.82 -27.65
C TYR A 178 -12.23 -16.42 -27.37
N GLU A 179 -11.21 -15.57 -27.42
CA GLU A 179 -9.83 -15.95 -27.09
C GLU A 179 -9.38 -15.22 -25.83
N PRO A 180 -8.60 -15.90 -24.95
CA PRO A 180 -8.08 -15.29 -23.75
C PRO A 180 -7.16 -14.12 -24.10
N VAL A 181 -7.29 -13.04 -23.35
CA VAL A 181 -6.50 -11.82 -23.50
C VAL A 181 -5.26 -11.93 -22.62
N GLU A 182 -4.08 -11.62 -23.17
CA GLU A 182 -2.86 -11.55 -22.35
C GLU A 182 -3.06 -10.65 -21.13
N LEU A 183 -2.62 -11.10 -19.94
CA LEU A 183 -2.82 -10.32 -18.71
C LEU A 183 -2.24 -8.91 -18.81
N SER A 184 -1.16 -8.69 -19.57
CA SER A 184 -0.59 -7.35 -19.83
C SER A 184 -1.59 -6.36 -20.47
N ARG A 185 -2.61 -6.86 -21.17
CA ARG A 185 -3.66 -6.07 -21.84
C ARG A 185 -4.91 -5.90 -20.98
N VAL A 186 -5.06 -6.70 -19.92
CA VAL A 186 -6.13 -6.51 -18.92
C VAL A 186 -5.80 -5.29 -18.07
N SER A 187 -6.77 -4.39 -17.87
CA SER A 187 -6.53 -3.15 -17.14
C SER A 187 -6.15 -3.41 -15.67
N PHE A 188 -5.23 -2.60 -15.12
CA PHE A 188 -4.82 -2.66 -13.72
C PHE A 188 -6.02 -2.65 -12.75
N ASN A 189 -6.99 -1.75 -13.01
CA ASN A 189 -8.20 -1.64 -12.20
C ASN A 189 -9.06 -2.90 -12.29
N THR A 190 -9.20 -3.50 -13.48
CA THR A 190 -9.93 -4.76 -13.65
C THR A 190 -9.30 -5.86 -12.80
N LYS A 191 -7.97 -6.01 -12.84
CA LYS A 191 -7.25 -7.01 -12.03
C LYS A 191 -7.48 -6.79 -10.54
N SER A 192 -7.31 -5.54 -10.07
CA SER A 192 -7.52 -5.17 -8.67
C SER A 192 -8.94 -5.47 -8.20
N ILE A 193 -9.96 -5.20 -9.03
CA ILE A 193 -11.37 -5.45 -8.69
C ILE A 193 -11.67 -6.95 -8.72
N PHE A 194 -11.18 -7.67 -9.74
CA PHE A 194 -11.36 -9.12 -9.83
C PHE A 194 -10.83 -9.82 -8.59
N LEU A 195 -9.58 -9.54 -8.21
CA LEU A 195 -8.91 -10.20 -7.09
C LEU A 195 -9.56 -9.82 -5.75
N SER A 196 -9.97 -8.56 -5.58
CA SER A 196 -10.66 -8.13 -4.35
C SER A 196 -12.03 -8.78 -4.18
N ILE A 197 -12.76 -9.03 -5.27
CA ILE A 197 -14.00 -9.82 -5.22
C ILE A 197 -13.70 -11.30 -4.98
N HIS A 198 -12.77 -11.88 -5.75
CA HIS A 198 -12.47 -13.31 -5.71
C HIS A 198 -11.98 -13.77 -4.34
N PHE A 199 -11.09 -12.99 -3.72
CA PHE A 199 -10.55 -13.29 -2.38
C PHE A 199 -11.24 -12.54 -1.24
N ASN A 200 -12.29 -11.76 -1.56
CA ASN A 200 -13.09 -11.01 -0.59
C ASN A 200 -12.26 -10.13 0.37
N TYR A 201 -11.39 -9.29 -0.19
CA TYR A 201 -10.65 -8.27 0.56
C TYR A 201 -11.01 -6.87 0.07
N GLN A 202 -10.72 -5.85 0.89
CA GLN A 202 -11.00 -4.46 0.56
C GLN A 202 -9.72 -3.63 0.55
N VAL A 203 -9.64 -2.72 -0.43
CA VAL A 203 -8.58 -1.73 -0.57
C VAL A 203 -9.18 -0.37 -0.82
N ASN A 204 -8.48 0.68 -0.42
CA ASN A 204 -8.93 2.04 -0.71
C ASN A 204 -8.89 2.30 -2.23
N ALA A 205 -10.07 2.38 -2.85
CA ALA A 205 -10.22 2.55 -4.29
C ALA A 205 -9.67 3.89 -4.81
N ARG A 206 -9.67 4.95 -3.99
CA ARG A 206 -9.05 6.24 -4.36
C ARG A 206 -7.55 6.07 -4.50
N ASN A 207 -6.91 5.42 -3.53
CA ASN A 207 -5.46 5.21 -3.54
C ASN A 207 -5.03 4.32 -4.72
N ILE A 208 -5.78 3.27 -5.03
CA ILE A 208 -5.56 2.43 -6.23
C ILE A 208 -5.63 3.25 -7.52
N LYS A 209 -6.64 4.13 -7.66
CA LYS A 209 -6.78 5.01 -8.82
C LYS A 209 -5.65 6.02 -8.93
N ASP A 210 -5.26 6.62 -7.81
CA ASP A 210 -4.15 7.58 -7.74
C ASP A 210 -2.82 6.91 -8.14
N ILE A 211 -2.55 5.69 -7.64
CA ILE A 211 -1.38 4.88 -8.02
C ILE A 211 -1.40 4.57 -9.54
N TYR A 212 -2.55 4.14 -10.06
CA TYR A 212 -2.71 3.87 -11.49
C TYR A 212 -2.53 5.13 -12.35
N PHE A 213 -2.98 6.28 -11.86
CA PHE A 213 -2.76 7.57 -12.52
C PHE A 213 -1.26 7.90 -12.59
N LEU A 214 -0.53 7.79 -11.47
CA LEU A 214 0.91 8.04 -11.42
C LEU A 214 1.68 7.12 -12.37
N ARG A 215 1.28 5.85 -12.48
CA ARG A 215 1.86 4.89 -13.44
C ARG A 215 1.77 5.39 -14.88
N ASN A 216 0.58 5.80 -15.33
CA ASN A 216 0.31 6.07 -16.74
C ASN A 216 0.63 7.51 -17.17
N LYS A 217 0.36 8.46 -16.26
CA LYS A 217 0.35 9.89 -16.56
C LYS A 217 1.47 10.66 -15.87
N GLY A 218 1.96 10.17 -14.72
CA GLY A 218 2.99 10.86 -13.95
C GLY A 218 4.30 11.09 -14.72
N SER A 219 4.73 10.13 -15.55
CA SER A 219 5.95 10.25 -16.37
C SER A 219 5.81 11.17 -17.58
N HIS A 220 4.59 11.57 -17.94
CA HIS A 220 4.28 12.44 -19.08
C HIS A 220 3.70 13.77 -18.62
N ARG A 221 4.10 14.24 -17.42
CA ARG A 221 3.54 15.44 -16.77
C ARG A 221 3.54 16.69 -17.66
N ASP A 222 4.52 16.82 -18.55
CA ASP A 222 4.67 17.98 -19.43
C ASP A 222 3.66 17.96 -20.61
N GLN A 223 2.90 16.88 -20.77
CA GLN A 223 1.93 16.66 -21.85
C GLN A 223 0.50 16.47 -21.31
N LEU A 224 0.27 16.77 -20.03
CA LEU A 224 -1.03 16.57 -19.40
C LEU A 224 -2.03 17.64 -19.83
N SER A 225 -3.29 17.21 -19.97
CA SER A 225 -4.42 18.15 -20.04
C SER A 225 -4.52 18.95 -18.74
N GLN A 226 -5.19 20.11 -18.76
CA GLN A 226 -5.38 20.91 -17.53
C GLN A 226 -6.06 20.11 -16.40
N ASN A 227 -7.03 19.25 -16.73
CA ASN A 227 -7.71 18.40 -15.75
C ASN A 227 -6.77 17.31 -15.18
N ASP A 228 -5.94 16.69 -16.03
CA ASP A 228 -4.94 15.72 -15.59
C ASP A 228 -3.87 16.41 -14.71
N GLN A 229 -3.48 17.64 -15.02
CA GLN A 229 -2.54 18.41 -14.22
C GLN A 229 -3.09 18.73 -12.83
N GLN A 230 -4.37 19.14 -12.74
CA GLN A 230 -5.05 19.34 -11.46
C GLN A 230 -5.12 18.04 -10.66
N THR A 231 -5.41 16.93 -11.33
CA THR A 231 -5.44 15.60 -10.71
C THR A 231 -4.07 15.20 -10.18
N LEU A 232 -3.00 15.40 -10.97
CA LEU A 232 -1.62 15.14 -10.55
C LEU A 232 -1.24 15.96 -9.32
N ASN A 233 -1.52 17.27 -9.34
CA ASN A 233 -1.21 18.17 -8.22
C ASN A 233 -1.97 17.77 -6.95
N ARG A 234 -3.24 17.36 -7.07
CA ARG A 234 -4.01 16.81 -5.94
C ARG A 234 -3.34 15.55 -5.40
N ILE A 235 -3.00 14.60 -6.28
CA ILE A 235 -2.36 13.34 -5.88
C ILE A 235 -1.06 13.62 -5.12
N ILE A 236 -0.21 14.50 -5.64
CA ILE A 236 1.06 14.88 -4.99
C ILE A 236 0.80 15.46 -3.59
N SER A 237 -0.16 16.39 -3.46
CA SER A 237 -0.50 16.97 -2.14
C SER A 237 -1.08 15.95 -1.16
N ASP A 238 -1.92 15.03 -1.65
CA ASP A 238 -2.48 13.96 -0.84
C ASP A 238 -1.38 12.98 -0.39
N PHE A 239 -0.45 12.63 -1.29
CA PHE A 239 0.66 11.74 -1.00
C PHE A 239 1.57 12.29 0.10
N ASP A 240 1.92 13.57 0.02
CA ASP A 240 2.77 14.26 0.99
C ASP A 240 2.16 14.22 2.41
N LYS A 241 0.83 14.40 2.49
CA LYS A 241 0.10 14.38 3.77
C LYS A 241 -0.20 12.97 4.30
N ASN A 242 -0.36 11.99 3.40
CA ASN A 242 -1.00 10.70 3.70
C ASN A 242 -0.25 9.49 3.12
N TYR A 243 1.08 9.59 2.95
CA TYR A 243 1.93 8.53 2.40
C TYR A 243 1.67 7.13 2.96
N SER A 244 1.43 7.02 4.28
CA SER A 244 1.16 5.75 4.95
C SER A 244 -0.08 5.04 4.40
N PHE A 245 -1.09 5.78 3.95
CA PHE A 245 -2.29 5.21 3.34
C PHE A 245 -2.04 4.61 1.97
N TYR A 246 -1.10 5.15 1.19
CA TYR A 246 -0.70 4.58 -0.08
C TYR A 246 0.12 3.30 0.13
N HIS A 247 1.01 3.30 1.12
CA HIS A 247 1.75 2.09 1.49
C HIS A 247 0.84 1.00 2.06
N LYS A 248 -0.19 1.37 2.84
CA LYS A 248 -1.20 0.45 3.38
C LYS A 248 -1.90 -0.36 2.28
N VAL A 249 -2.11 0.21 1.10
CA VAL A 249 -2.70 -0.53 -0.05
C VAL A 249 -1.90 -1.78 -0.38
N LEU A 250 -0.56 -1.68 -0.39
CA LEU A 250 0.30 -2.84 -0.66
C LEU A 250 0.13 -3.92 0.42
N PHE A 251 0.03 -3.54 1.70
CA PHE A 251 -0.24 -4.47 2.78
C PHE A 251 -1.61 -5.14 2.62
N ASP A 252 -2.66 -4.35 2.42
CA ASP A 252 -4.02 -4.85 2.25
C ASP A 252 -4.12 -5.83 1.07
N VAL A 253 -3.41 -5.56 -0.03
CA VAL A 253 -3.32 -6.46 -1.19
C VAL A 253 -2.55 -7.75 -0.86
N VAL A 254 -1.36 -7.66 -0.27
CA VAL A 254 -0.55 -8.84 0.05
C VAL A 254 -1.24 -9.75 1.06
N TYR A 255 -1.93 -9.18 2.05
CA TYR A 255 -2.70 -9.95 3.03
C TYR A 255 -4.01 -10.48 2.48
N GLY A 256 -4.64 -9.75 1.55
CA GLY A 256 -5.92 -10.10 0.96
C GLY A 256 -5.85 -11.19 -0.11
N ILE A 257 -4.67 -11.46 -0.65
CA ILE A 257 -4.46 -12.46 -1.70
C ILE A 257 -3.72 -13.68 -1.12
N PRO A 258 -4.41 -14.76 -0.75
CA PRO A 258 -3.80 -15.91 -0.09
C PRO A 258 -2.90 -16.74 -1.02
N ASN A 259 -3.16 -16.75 -2.34
CA ASN A 259 -2.44 -17.62 -3.28
C ASN A 259 -1.05 -17.09 -3.69
N ILE A 260 -0.58 -15.99 -3.11
CA ILE A 260 0.83 -15.57 -3.23
C ILE A 260 1.66 -15.98 -2.00
N ARG A 261 1.02 -16.59 -0.99
CA ARG A 261 1.64 -16.93 0.29
C ARG A 261 2.07 -18.39 0.38
#